data_AF-A0A7C3VC17-F1
#
_entry.id   AF-A0A7C3VC17-F1
#
_cell.length_a   1.000
_cell.length_b   1.000
_cell.length_c   1.000
_cell.angle_alpha   90.00
_cell.angle_beta   90.00
_cell.angle_gamma   90.00
#
_symmetry.space_group_name_H-M   'P 1'
#
loop_
_entity.id
_entity.type
_entity.pdbx_description
1 polymer ?
#
loop_
_entity_poly.entity_id
_entity_poly.type
_entity_poly.pdbx_seq_one_letter_code
_entity_poly.pdbx_strand_id
1 'polypeptide(L)'
;MLLDAPGFVFNVQPENALSVVQRVVSDKGWEDYALSEIQPVYTPFYVFTYDINTGEGVQSGRAALNGSTGELNEYVPLLLDKPVKRINSTPPDMSVDVESTNVSLGEVKDLAASKIASQTGGKKDAITISAVSKFYVPFYRVWVDVAGGDYKIEVDGCLGTPFGVEAIPEREKTWEESARETVKKMQSPSGIVELAGKTVKEVSGGKKGGRYLVWIVLVLIIIGSAYFYLNQSKGSISCSVSPQFVKSSWFGLQKTLTPGVAGNVSFFSGSCTLSSNRFLQHVIADVFVTSGGKRIASYNLNVSSVSTSPVSVPFNISFTPSFNEGYSVEGEILSGG
;
A
#
# COMPACT_ATOMS: atom_id res chain seq x y z
N MET A 1 -30.12 -20.54 26.67
CA MET A 1 -31.48 -20.52 26.09
C MET A 1 -31.65 -21.70 25.13
N LEU A 2 -32.81 -22.35 25.10
CA LEU A 2 -33.09 -23.42 24.12
C LEU A 2 -33.39 -22.82 22.75
N LEU A 3 -32.87 -23.42 21.68
CA LEU A 3 -33.16 -23.05 20.30
C LEU A 3 -34.31 -23.93 19.77
N ASP A 4 -35.21 -23.36 19.00
CA ASP A 4 -36.32 -24.10 18.36
C ASP A 4 -35.88 -24.90 17.11
N ALA A 5 -34.60 -24.78 16.72
CA ALA A 5 -33.96 -25.54 15.66
C ALA A 5 -32.47 -25.76 16.00
N PRO A 6 -31.78 -26.73 15.36
CA PRO A 6 -30.35 -26.93 15.57
C PRO A 6 -29.53 -25.68 15.21
N GLY A 7 -28.64 -25.27 16.09
CA GLY A 7 -27.64 -24.24 15.85
C GLY A 7 -26.24 -24.81 15.67
N PHE A 8 -25.33 -24.03 15.09
CA PHE A 8 -23.91 -24.38 15.07
C PHE A 8 -23.16 -23.83 16.29
N VAL A 9 -22.06 -24.47 16.68
CA VAL A 9 -21.20 -24.00 17.78
C VAL A 9 -20.31 -22.84 17.31
N PHE A 10 -20.10 -21.84 18.18
CA PHE A 10 -19.02 -20.87 18.02
C PHE A 10 -17.67 -21.57 18.14
N ASN A 11 -16.98 -21.75 17.02
CA ASN A 11 -15.61 -22.29 16.98
C ASN A 11 -14.56 -21.18 17.00
N VAL A 12 -14.93 -20.00 16.49
CA VAL A 12 -14.08 -18.81 16.48
C VAL A 12 -14.29 -18.04 17.77
N GLN A 13 -13.18 -17.66 18.42
CA GLN A 13 -13.20 -16.83 19.62
C GLN A 13 -13.49 -15.36 19.27
N PRO A 14 -14.13 -14.58 20.15
CA PRO A 14 -14.46 -13.17 19.89
C PRO A 14 -13.24 -12.33 19.47
N GLU A 15 -12.07 -12.56 20.09
CA GLU A 15 -10.83 -11.81 19.80
C GLU A 15 -10.33 -12.07 18.39
N ASN A 16 -10.50 -13.31 17.89
CA ASN A 16 -10.14 -13.70 16.54
C ASN A 16 -11.10 -13.04 15.52
N ALA A 17 -12.39 -13.00 15.82
CA ALA A 17 -13.36 -12.32 14.98
C ALA A 17 -13.09 -10.81 14.89
N LEU A 18 -12.74 -10.18 16.02
CA LEU A 18 -12.37 -8.77 16.06
C LEU A 18 -11.07 -8.51 15.26
N SER A 19 -10.09 -9.42 15.33
CA SER A 19 -8.87 -9.36 14.51
C SER A 19 -9.15 -9.50 13.01
N VAL A 20 -10.14 -10.30 12.62
CA VAL A 20 -10.59 -10.41 11.22
C VAL A 20 -11.20 -9.07 10.76
N VAL A 21 -12.06 -8.46 11.58
CA VAL A 21 -12.65 -7.14 11.30
C VAL A 21 -11.56 -6.09 11.12
N GLN A 22 -10.61 -5.99 12.06
CA GLN A 22 -9.49 -5.05 11.98
C GLN A 22 -8.69 -5.21 10.69
N ARG A 23 -8.35 -6.46 10.33
CA ARG A 23 -7.62 -6.75 9.09
C ARG A 23 -8.40 -6.28 7.86
N VAL A 24 -9.69 -6.58 7.80
CA VAL A 24 -10.55 -6.19 6.68
C VAL A 24 -10.63 -4.66 6.53
N VAL A 25 -10.77 -3.94 7.64
CA VAL A 25 -10.84 -2.47 7.65
C VAL A 25 -9.48 -1.87 7.24
N SER A 26 -8.38 -2.41 7.75
CA SER A 26 -7.02 -2.03 7.32
C SER A 26 -6.77 -2.33 5.84
N ASP A 27 -7.26 -3.45 5.32
CA ASP A 27 -7.12 -3.83 3.91
C ASP A 27 -7.90 -2.88 2.98
N LYS A 28 -8.98 -2.27 3.49
CA LYS A 28 -9.71 -1.17 2.84
C LYS A 28 -8.99 0.19 2.94
N GLY A 29 -7.83 0.21 3.59
CA GLY A 29 -6.94 1.36 3.71
C GLY A 29 -7.22 2.24 4.92
N TRP A 30 -8.20 1.92 5.77
CA TRP A 30 -8.53 2.73 6.94
C TRP A 30 -7.58 2.41 8.11
N GLU A 31 -6.84 3.42 8.54
CA GLU A 31 -5.95 3.33 9.72
C GLU A 31 -6.63 3.85 10.99
N ASP A 32 -7.44 4.90 10.85
CA ASP A 32 -8.25 5.49 11.92
C ASP A 32 -9.70 4.99 11.80
N TYR A 33 -10.13 4.19 12.77
CA TYR A 33 -11.50 3.68 12.87
C TYR A 33 -11.86 3.36 14.32
N ALA A 34 -13.15 3.41 14.64
CA ALA A 34 -13.67 2.94 15.92
C ALA A 34 -14.46 1.64 15.74
N LEU A 35 -14.29 0.71 16.67
CA LEU A 35 -15.04 -0.55 16.71
C LEU A 35 -15.99 -0.53 17.89
N SER A 36 -17.24 -0.93 17.69
CA SER A 36 -18.17 -1.21 18.78
C SER A 36 -17.75 -2.45 19.56
N GLU A 37 -18.39 -2.66 20.70
CA GLU A 37 -18.35 -3.96 21.38
C GLU A 37 -18.84 -5.07 20.44
N ILE A 38 -18.19 -6.22 20.51
CA ILE A 38 -18.52 -7.40 19.70
C ILE A 38 -19.74 -8.11 20.28
N GLN A 39 -20.77 -8.28 19.46
CA GLN A 39 -22.03 -8.90 19.89
C GLN A 39 -22.18 -10.28 19.26
N PRO A 40 -22.14 -11.38 20.04
CA PRO A 40 -22.43 -12.71 19.52
C PRO A 40 -23.94 -12.86 19.31
N VAL A 41 -24.32 -13.31 18.11
CA VAL A 41 -25.72 -13.45 17.69
C VAL A 41 -25.94 -14.77 16.95
N TYR A 42 -27.03 -15.46 17.24
CA TYR A 42 -27.56 -16.53 16.40
C TYR A 42 -28.59 -15.98 15.42
N THR A 43 -28.31 -16.15 14.13
CA THR A 43 -29.23 -15.75 13.06
C THR A 43 -29.92 -16.99 12.47
N PRO A 44 -31.26 -17.02 12.38
CA PRO A 44 -31.99 -18.13 11.78
C PRO A 44 -31.83 -18.13 10.26
N PHE A 45 -31.57 -19.29 9.67
CA PHE A 45 -31.56 -19.51 8.24
C PHE A 45 -32.41 -20.72 7.86
N TYR A 46 -33.17 -20.59 6.79
CA TYR A 46 -33.81 -21.70 6.11
C TYR A 46 -32.91 -22.18 4.98
N VAL A 47 -32.32 -23.35 5.12
CA VAL A 47 -31.53 -23.99 4.06
C VAL A 47 -32.43 -24.92 3.26
N PHE A 48 -32.33 -24.87 1.94
CA PHE A 48 -33.17 -25.65 1.04
C PHE A 48 -32.43 -26.02 -0.24
N THR A 49 -32.95 -27.02 -0.95
CA THR A 49 -32.55 -27.32 -2.32
C THR A 49 -33.56 -26.70 -3.28
N TYR A 50 -33.11 -26.33 -4.47
CA TYR A 50 -33.98 -25.80 -5.50
C TYR A 50 -33.66 -26.41 -6.86
N ASP A 51 -34.68 -26.50 -7.70
CA ASP A 51 -34.59 -26.95 -9.08
C ASP A 51 -35.20 -25.88 -9.99
N ILE A 52 -34.46 -25.49 -11.03
CA ILE A 52 -34.89 -24.51 -12.05
C ILE A 52 -35.16 -25.26 -13.35
N ASN A 53 -36.41 -25.22 -13.82
CA ASN A 53 -36.78 -25.78 -15.12
C ASN A 53 -36.64 -24.73 -16.22
N THR A 54 -35.63 -24.89 -17.07
CA THR A 54 -35.32 -23.94 -18.16
C THR A 54 -35.95 -24.31 -19.50
N GLY A 55 -36.67 -25.44 -19.58
CA GLY A 55 -37.13 -26.03 -20.83
C GLY A 55 -36.06 -26.83 -21.60
N GLU A 56 -34.79 -26.48 -21.45
CA GLU A 56 -33.63 -27.22 -21.99
C GLU A 56 -33.09 -28.26 -20.99
N GLY A 57 -33.42 -28.12 -19.70
CA GLY A 57 -33.03 -29.03 -18.64
C GLY A 57 -33.39 -28.50 -17.25
N VAL A 58 -33.06 -29.30 -16.23
CA VAL A 58 -33.23 -28.96 -14.82
C VAL A 58 -31.87 -28.61 -14.23
N GLN A 59 -31.75 -27.41 -13.67
CA GLN A 59 -30.56 -26.99 -12.91
C GLN A 59 -30.88 -27.03 -11.41
N SER A 60 -30.10 -27.80 -10.66
CA SER A 60 -30.30 -27.97 -9.21
C SER A 60 -29.25 -27.19 -8.41
N GLY A 61 -29.64 -26.66 -7.26
CA GLY A 61 -28.75 -25.95 -6.35
C GLY A 61 -29.18 -26.01 -4.89
N ARG A 62 -28.37 -25.41 -4.02
CA ARG A 62 -28.65 -25.23 -2.59
C ARG A 62 -28.46 -23.77 -2.23
N ALA A 63 -29.41 -23.22 -1.50
CA ALA A 63 -29.36 -21.85 -1.01
C ALA A 63 -29.87 -21.81 0.43
N ALA A 64 -29.61 -20.69 1.10
CA ALA A 64 -30.24 -20.38 2.37
C ALA A 64 -31.00 -19.07 2.26
N LEU A 65 -32.08 -18.93 3.03
CA LEU A 65 -32.84 -17.71 3.22
C LEU A 65 -32.68 -17.27 4.67
N ASN A 66 -32.21 -16.04 4.90
CA ASN A 66 -32.16 -15.47 6.23
C ASN A 66 -33.60 -15.34 6.77
N GLY A 67 -33.89 -16.00 7.90
CA GLY A 67 -35.21 -16.04 8.50
C GLY A 67 -35.65 -14.71 9.12
N SER A 68 -34.71 -13.81 9.41
CA SER A 68 -34.96 -12.47 9.95
C SER A 68 -35.24 -11.46 8.84
N THR A 69 -34.47 -11.51 7.75
CA THR A 69 -34.50 -10.49 6.68
C THR A 69 -35.18 -10.93 5.39
N GLY A 70 -35.31 -12.24 5.15
CA GLY A 70 -35.80 -12.77 3.88
C GLY A 70 -34.80 -12.66 2.71
N GLU A 71 -33.52 -12.36 2.98
CA GLU A 71 -32.48 -12.31 1.95
C GLU A 71 -31.84 -13.68 1.70
N LEU A 72 -31.48 -13.94 0.44
CA LEU A 72 -30.78 -15.16 0.06
C LEU A 72 -29.30 -15.08 0.47
N ASN A 73 -28.76 -16.21 0.89
CA ASN A 73 -27.36 -16.39 1.25
C ASN A 73 -26.86 -17.72 0.68
N GLU A 74 -25.85 -17.65 -0.19
CA GLU A 74 -25.25 -18.83 -0.84
C GLU A 74 -24.14 -19.47 -0.01
N TYR A 75 -23.65 -18.77 1.02
CA TYR A 75 -22.56 -19.25 1.87
C TYR A 75 -23.04 -20.25 2.94
N VAL A 76 -24.18 -20.00 3.59
CA VAL A 76 -24.67 -20.83 4.69
C VAL A 76 -24.83 -22.31 4.32
N PRO A 77 -25.31 -22.69 3.12
CA PRO A 77 -25.33 -24.10 2.70
C PRO A 77 -23.95 -24.75 2.70
N LEU A 78 -22.87 -24.01 2.41
CA LEU A 78 -21.49 -24.52 2.40
C LEU A 78 -20.99 -24.85 3.80
N LEU A 79 -21.54 -24.21 4.85
CA LEU A 79 -21.23 -24.54 6.24
C LEU A 79 -21.70 -25.96 6.60
N LEU A 80 -22.80 -26.42 6.00
CA LEU A 80 -23.32 -27.77 6.24
C LEU A 80 -22.42 -28.87 5.68
N ASP A 81 -21.58 -28.53 4.71
CA ASP A 81 -20.62 -29.47 4.10
C ASP A 81 -19.31 -29.53 4.91
N LYS A 82 -19.15 -28.66 5.92
CA LYS A 82 -18.04 -28.68 6.87
C LYS A 82 -18.41 -29.48 8.11
N PRO A 83 -17.43 -30.14 8.77
CA PRO A 83 -17.67 -30.91 9.99
C PRO A 83 -17.85 -30.00 11.22
N VAL A 84 -18.90 -29.18 11.22
CA VAL A 84 -19.23 -28.26 12.32
C VAL A 84 -20.20 -28.94 13.30
N LYS A 85 -19.89 -28.88 14.59
CA LYS A 85 -20.76 -29.42 15.64
C LYS A 85 -22.07 -28.64 15.72
N ARG A 86 -23.17 -29.36 15.94
CA ARG A 86 -24.52 -28.79 16.14
C ARG A 86 -24.91 -28.86 17.61
N ILE A 87 -25.68 -27.88 18.06
CA ILE A 87 -26.21 -27.74 19.42
C ILE A 87 -27.67 -27.32 19.38
N ASN A 88 -28.41 -27.57 20.45
CA ASN A 88 -29.83 -27.19 20.57
C ASN A 88 -30.06 -26.09 21.62
N SER A 89 -28.99 -25.50 22.16
CA SER A 89 -29.03 -24.44 23.16
C SER A 89 -27.84 -23.51 23.02
N THR A 90 -28.01 -22.24 23.37
CA THR A 90 -26.90 -21.28 23.44
C THR A 90 -25.87 -21.71 24.49
N PRO A 91 -24.57 -21.37 24.32
CA PRO A 91 -23.56 -21.56 25.35
C PRO A 91 -23.98 -20.89 26.67
N PRO A 92 -23.78 -21.53 27.84
CA PRO A 92 -24.22 -21.00 29.13
C PRO A 92 -23.34 -19.85 29.65
N ASP A 93 -22.11 -19.76 29.16
CA ASP A 93 -21.04 -18.84 29.54
C ASP A 93 -20.93 -17.61 28.63
N MET A 94 -21.77 -17.51 27.61
CA MET A 94 -21.76 -16.43 26.63
C MET A 94 -23.15 -15.78 26.54
N SER A 95 -23.21 -14.45 26.66
CA SER A 95 -24.44 -13.68 26.45
C SER A 95 -24.70 -13.55 24.95
N VAL A 96 -25.39 -14.54 24.38
CA VAL A 96 -25.71 -14.60 22.95
C VAL A 96 -27.14 -14.16 22.69
N ASP A 97 -27.32 -13.20 21.80
CA ASP A 97 -28.64 -12.84 21.30
C ASP A 97 -29.10 -13.80 20.23
N VAL A 98 -30.39 -14.07 20.16
CA VAL A 98 -30.98 -14.93 19.12
C VAL A 98 -32.00 -14.12 18.37
N GLU A 99 -31.80 -13.98 17.07
CA GLU A 99 -32.71 -13.19 16.25
C GLU A 99 -34.07 -13.86 16.09
N SER A 100 -35.10 -13.03 16.00
CA SER A 100 -36.46 -13.48 15.71
C SER A 100 -36.56 -13.99 14.27
N THR A 101 -37.29 -15.08 14.10
CA THR A 101 -37.64 -15.58 12.78
C THR A 101 -38.88 -14.84 12.28
N ASN A 102 -38.70 -13.91 11.35
CA ASN A 102 -39.77 -13.07 10.81
C ASN A 102 -40.46 -13.72 9.60
N VAL A 103 -39.74 -14.57 8.86
CA VAL A 103 -40.30 -15.36 7.75
C VAL A 103 -40.79 -16.69 8.30
N SER A 104 -42.09 -16.97 8.22
CA SER A 104 -42.63 -18.24 8.70
C SER A 104 -42.27 -19.40 7.76
N LEU A 105 -42.22 -20.63 8.28
CA LEU A 105 -41.91 -21.83 7.48
C LEU A 105 -42.85 -22.00 6.27
N GLY A 106 -44.11 -21.57 6.39
CA GLY A 106 -45.10 -21.62 5.31
C GLY A 106 -44.79 -20.66 4.16
N GLU A 107 -44.15 -19.53 4.44
CA GLU A 107 -43.82 -18.49 3.45
C GLU A 107 -42.48 -18.74 2.76
N VAL A 108 -41.57 -19.50 3.40
CA VAL A 108 -40.20 -19.71 2.91
C VAL A 108 -40.15 -20.20 1.48
N LYS A 109 -40.97 -21.19 1.10
CA LYS A 109 -40.94 -21.74 -0.27
C LYS A 109 -41.29 -20.69 -1.31
N ASP A 110 -42.31 -19.89 -1.03
CA ASP A 110 -42.82 -18.89 -1.95
C ASP A 110 -41.83 -17.72 -2.12
N LEU A 111 -41.29 -17.25 -0.99
CA LEU A 111 -40.30 -16.18 -0.95
C LEU A 111 -38.97 -16.62 -1.58
N ALA A 112 -38.47 -17.81 -1.25
CA ALA A 112 -37.27 -18.38 -1.83
C ALA A 112 -37.38 -18.55 -3.35
N ALA A 113 -38.49 -19.11 -3.85
CA ALA A 113 -38.73 -19.23 -5.28
C ALA A 113 -38.72 -17.86 -5.97
N SER A 114 -39.36 -16.85 -5.36
CA SER A 114 -39.36 -15.49 -5.90
C SER A 114 -37.97 -14.86 -5.94
N LYS A 115 -37.16 -15.05 -4.90
CA LYS A 115 -35.81 -14.49 -4.81
C LYS A 115 -34.85 -15.16 -5.80
N ILE A 116 -34.93 -16.48 -5.96
CA ILE A 116 -34.13 -17.22 -6.96
C ILE A 116 -34.54 -16.83 -8.38
N ALA A 117 -35.85 -16.66 -8.63
CA ALA A 117 -36.35 -16.18 -9.91
C ALA A 117 -35.73 -14.82 -10.26
N SER A 118 -35.72 -13.90 -9.29
CA SER A 118 -35.11 -12.57 -9.45
C SER A 118 -33.61 -12.62 -9.71
N GLN A 119 -32.87 -13.51 -9.05
CA GLN A 119 -31.42 -13.64 -9.25
C GLN A 119 -31.05 -14.27 -10.58
N THR A 120 -31.86 -15.21 -11.07
CA THR A 120 -31.58 -15.99 -12.28
C THR A 120 -32.23 -15.43 -13.54
N GLY A 121 -33.11 -14.42 -13.41
CA GLY A 121 -33.93 -13.91 -14.50
C GLY A 121 -35.03 -14.88 -14.97
N GLY A 122 -35.29 -15.92 -14.17
CA GLY A 122 -36.30 -16.94 -14.44
C GLY A 122 -37.71 -16.53 -13.98
N LYS A 123 -38.70 -17.35 -14.32
CA LYS A 123 -40.05 -17.20 -13.76
C LYS A 123 -40.18 -18.01 -12.47
N LYS A 124 -40.95 -17.50 -11.51
CA LYS A 124 -41.16 -18.14 -10.20
C LYS A 124 -41.79 -19.54 -10.30
N ASP A 125 -42.71 -19.74 -11.23
CA ASP A 125 -43.37 -21.02 -11.51
C ASP A 125 -42.42 -22.09 -12.07
N ALA A 126 -41.27 -21.67 -12.63
CA ALA A 126 -40.22 -22.57 -13.09
C ALA A 126 -39.29 -23.06 -11.97
N ILE A 127 -39.46 -22.60 -10.73
CA ILE A 127 -38.56 -22.87 -9.61
C ILE A 127 -39.29 -23.71 -8.55
N THR A 128 -38.74 -24.89 -8.26
CA THR A 128 -39.24 -25.77 -7.22
C THR A 128 -38.32 -25.74 -6.01
N ILE A 129 -38.87 -25.43 -4.83
CA ILE A 129 -38.14 -25.42 -3.55
C ILE A 129 -38.45 -26.69 -2.75
N SER A 130 -37.38 -27.41 -2.36
CA SER A 130 -37.43 -28.70 -1.69
C SER A 130 -36.52 -28.73 -0.46
N ALA A 131 -36.71 -29.74 0.42
CA ALA A 131 -35.84 -30.01 1.57
C ALA A 131 -35.54 -28.82 2.52
N VAL A 132 -36.54 -27.97 2.77
CA VAL A 132 -36.40 -26.79 3.65
C VAL A 132 -36.15 -27.23 5.09
N SER A 133 -35.05 -26.75 5.68
CA SER A 133 -34.66 -27.01 7.07
C SER A 133 -34.17 -25.72 7.74
N LYS A 134 -34.61 -25.45 8.97
CA LYS A 134 -34.17 -24.28 9.75
C LYS A 134 -32.89 -24.62 10.53
N PHE A 135 -31.94 -23.68 10.53
CA PHE A 135 -30.71 -23.74 11.33
C PHE A 135 -30.42 -22.38 11.96
N TYR A 136 -29.77 -22.35 13.12
CA TYR A 136 -29.17 -21.13 13.66
C TYR A 136 -27.68 -21.08 13.37
N VAL A 137 -27.25 -20.01 12.69
CA VAL A 137 -25.85 -19.77 12.37
C VAL A 137 -25.30 -18.71 13.32
N PRO A 138 -24.19 -19.00 14.04
CA PRO A 138 -23.56 -18.03 14.94
C PRO A 138 -22.80 -16.99 14.12
N PHE A 139 -22.97 -15.72 14.47
CA PHE A 139 -22.22 -14.59 13.95
C PHE A 139 -21.73 -13.72 15.10
N TYR A 140 -20.60 -13.07 14.88
CA TYR A 140 -20.18 -11.92 15.67
C TYR A 140 -20.49 -10.65 14.88
N ARG A 141 -21.27 -9.74 15.48
CA ARG A 141 -21.56 -8.43 14.89
C ARG A 141 -20.65 -7.39 15.48
N VAL A 142 -20.04 -6.60 14.60
CA VAL A 142 -19.21 -5.45 14.97
C VAL A 142 -19.64 -4.28 14.10
N TRP A 143 -19.97 -3.16 14.73
CA TRP A 143 -20.15 -1.89 14.05
C TRP A 143 -18.81 -1.17 13.95
N VAL A 144 -18.49 -0.69 12.76
CA VAL A 144 -17.25 0.01 12.44
C VAL A 144 -17.60 1.43 12.02
N ASP A 145 -17.13 2.41 12.75
CA ASP A 145 -17.19 3.82 12.36
C ASP A 145 -15.94 4.17 11.55
N VAL A 146 -16.14 4.40 10.26
CA VAL A 146 -15.12 4.88 9.30
C VAL A 146 -15.71 5.96 8.42
N ALA A 147 -14.91 6.98 8.11
CA ALA A 147 -15.36 8.13 7.30
C ALA A 147 -16.60 8.86 7.85
N GLY A 148 -16.89 8.74 9.15
CA GLY A 148 -18.09 9.29 9.79
C GLY A 148 -19.38 8.53 9.45
N GLY A 149 -19.26 7.28 9.01
CA GLY A 149 -20.38 6.37 8.77
C GLY A 149 -20.24 5.07 9.57
N ASP A 150 -21.37 4.55 10.05
CA ASP A 150 -21.44 3.30 10.80
C ASP A 150 -21.76 2.12 9.87
N TYR A 151 -20.83 1.16 9.80
CA TYR A 151 -20.95 -0.03 8.95
C TYR A 151 -21.02 -1.30 9.81
N LYS A 152 -22.02 -2.14 9.55
CA LYS A 152 -22.15 -3.43 10.22
C LYS A 152 -21.35 -4.50 9.49
N ILE A 153 -20.37 -5.08 10.16
CA ILE A 153 -19.65 -6.27 9.71
C ILE A 153 -20.11 -7.46 10.54
N GLU A 154 -20.38 -8.57 9.87
CA GLU A 154 -20.73 -9.83 10.52
C GLU A 154 -19.63 -10.85 10.24
N VAL A 155 -19.12 -11.53 11.27
CA VAL A 155 -18.11 -12.59 11.13
C VAL A 155 -18.75 -13.91 11.52
N ASP A 156 -18.76 -14.89 10.62
CA ASP A 156 -19.26 -16.23 10.91
C ASP A 156 -18.48 -16.85 12.09
N GLY A 157 -19.22 -17.25 13.13
CA GLY A 157 -18.66 -17.86 14.33
C GLY A 157 -18.13 -19.28 14.12
N CYS A 158 -18.42 -19.92 12.98
CA CYS A 158 -17.96 -21.27 12.66
C CYS A 158 -16.55 -21.28 12.05
N LEU A 159 -16.30 -20.43 11.05
CA LEU A 159 -15.09 -20.41 10.21
C LEU A 159 -14.37 -19.06 10.21
N GLY A 160 -14.97 -18.00 10.74
CA GLY A 160 -14.35 -16.67 10.83
C GLY A 160 -14.39 -15.90 9.53
N THR A 161 -15.34 -16.23 8.63
CA THR A 161 -15.50 -15.53 7.36
C THR A 161 -16.29 -14.23 7.56
N PRO A 162 -15.78 -13.06 7.10
CA PRO A 162 -16.48 -11.80 7.25
C PRO A 162 -17.53 -11.57 6.13
N PHE A 163 -18.59 -10.85 6.47
CA PHE A 163 -19.72 -10.44 5.61
C PHE A 163 -20.00 -8.95 5.80
N GLY A 164 -20.57 -8.30 4.76
CA GLY A 164 -20.87 -6.87 4.78
C GLY A 164 -19.64 -5.97 4.55
N VAL A 165 -18.51 -6.57 4.16
CA VAL A 165 -17.23 -5.89 3.89
C VAL A 165 -17.35 -4.94 2.69
N GLU A 166 -18.18 -5.31 1.72
CA GLU A 166 -18.47 -4.56 0.52
C GLU A 166 -19.18 -3.23 0.78
N ALA A 167 -19.84 -3.06 1.92
CA ALA A 167 -20.50 -1.81 2.30
C ALA A 167 -19.49 -0.74 2.73
N ILE A 168 -18.28 -1.14 3.14
CA ILE A 168 -17.24 -0.24 3.61
C ILE A 168 -16.56 0.42 2.40
N PRO A 169 -16.59 1.76 2.30
CA PRO A 169 -15.91 2.46 1.21
C PRO A 169 -14.40 2.22 1.28
N GLU A 170 -13.75 2.20 0.13
CA GLU A 170 -12.27 2.19 0.08
C GLU A 170 -11.76 3.60 0.38
N ARG A 171 -10.71 3.71 1.22
CA ARG A 171 -10.07 5.00 1.43
C ARG A 171 -9.35 5.42 0.15
N GLU A 172 -9.58 6.65 -0.30
CA GLU A 172 -8.74 7.23 -1.35
C GLU A 172 -7.30 7.33 -0.85
N LYS A 173 -6.40 6.58 -1.50
CA LYS A 173 -4.99 6.59 -1.15
C LYS A 173 -4.42 7.97 -1.43
N THR A 174 -3.70 8.53 -0.46
CA THR A 174 -2.95 9.76 -0.71
C THR A 174 -1.85 9.48 -1.74
N TRP A 175 -1.40 10.54 -2.44
CA TRP A 175 -0.32 10.43 -3.42
C TRP A 175 0.94 9.80 -2.82
N GLU A 176 1.28 10.14 -1.58
CA GLU A 176 2.45 9.62 -0.87
C GLU A 176 2.33 8.11 -0.59
N GLU A 177 1.16 7.64 -0.16
CA GLU A 177 0.90 6.22 0.07
C GLU A 177 0.94 5.42 -1.23
N SER A 178 0.36 5.97 -2.30
CA SER A 178 0.39 5.38 -3.64
C SER A 178 1.82 5.26 -4.17
N ALA A 179 2.63 6.31 -3.98
CA ALA A 179 4.04 6.31 -4.35
C ALA A 179 4.84 5.32 -3.49
N ARG A 180 4.61 5.27 -2.18
CA ARG A 180 5.30 4.36 -1.25
C ARG A 180 4.97 2.89 -1.54
N GLU A 181 3.71 2.56 -1.80
CA GLU A 181 3.31 1.22 -2.22
C GLU A 181 3.94 0.84 -3.56
N THR A 182 3.96 1.77 -4.52
CA THR A 182 4.58 1.54 -5.82
C THR A 182 6.08 1.29 -5.68
N VAL A 183 6.79 2.09 -4.88
CA VAL A 183 8.21 1.88 -4.56
C VAL A 183 8.42 0.52 -3.88
N LYS A 184 7.57 0.17 -2.91
CA LYS A 184 7.65 -1.13 -2.21
C LYS A 184 7.40 -2.31 -3.15
N LYS A 185 6.46 -2.18 -4.10
CA LYS A 185 6.22 -3.18 -5.15
C LYS A 185 7.38 -3.25 -6.13
N MET A 186 7.97 -2.13 -6.53
CA MET A 186 9.17 -2.09 -7.40
C MET A 186 10.41 -2.70 -6.73
N GLN A 187 10.52 -2.66 -5.39
CA GLN A 187 11.62 -3.31 -4.67
C GLN A 187 11.50 -4.84 -4.66
N SER A 188 10.29 -5.39 -4.87
CA SER A 188 10.08 -6.83 -4.91
C SER A 188 10.07 -7.36 -6.36
N PRO A 189 10.82 -8.44 -6.67
CA PRO A 189 10.79 -9.05 -8.01
C PRO A 189 9.38 -9.46 -8.46
N SER A 190 8.55 -9.93 -7.52
CA SER A 190 7.14 -10.28 -7.77
C SER A 190 6.28 -9.05 -8.08
N GLY A 191 6.50 -7.92 -7.39
CA GLY A 191 5.75 -6.69 -7.63
C GLY A 191 6.07 -6.03 -8.98
N ILE A 192 7.29 -6.17 -9.50
CA ILE A 192 7.63 -5.74 -10.88
C ILE A 192 6.82 -6.54 -11.90
N VAL A 193 6.72 -7.86 -11.73
CA VAL A 193 5.95 -8.74 -12.63
C VAL A 193 4.46 -8.41 -12.58
N GLU A 194 3.90 -8.13 -11.41
CA GLU A 194 2.50 -7.73 -11.26
C GLU A 194 2.20 -6.38 -11.92
N LEU A 195 3.08 -5.39 -11.75
CA LEU A 195 2.96 -4.06 -12.37
C LEU A 195 3.10 -4.13 -13.90
N ALA A 196 4.06 -4.92 -14.40
CA ALA A 196 4.21 -5.18 -15.82
C ALA A 196 2.98 -5.91 -16.38
N GLY A 197 2.44 -6.89 -15.65
CA GLY A 197 1.25 -7.64 -16.01
C GLY A 197 -0.01 -6.76 -16.12
N LYS A 198 -0.26 -5.89 -15.13
CA LYS A 198 -1.39 -4.95 -15.16
C LYS A 198 -1.29 -3.94 -16.31
N THR A 199 -0.11 -3.37 -16.52
CA THR A 199 0.15 -2.42 -17.62
C THR A 199 -0.04 -3.08 -19.00
N VAL A 200 0.39 -4.35 -19.16
CA VAL A 200 0.18 -5.09 -20.42
C VAL A 200 -1.30 -5.47 -20.60
N LYS A 201 -2.05 -5.76 -19.53
CA LYS A 201 -3.47 -6.15 -19.62
C LYS A 201 -4.38 -4.97 -19.96
N GLU A 202 -4.14 -3.80 -19.38
CA GLU A 202 -4.88 -2.57 -19.74
C GLU A 202 -4.57 -2.09 -21.16
N VAL A 203 -3.33 -2.25 -21.63
CA VAL A 203 -2.96 -1.80 -22.98
C VAL A 203 -3.32 -2.83 -24.07
N SER A 204 -3.44 -4.12 -23.74
CA SER A 204 -3.90 -5.16 -24.69
C SER A 204 -5.42 -5.23 -24.87
N GLY A 205 -6.20 -4.69 -23.94
CA GLY A 205 -7.66 -4.58 -24.06
C GLY A 205 -8.15 -3.45 -25.00
N GLY A 206 -7.27 -2.52 -25.39
CA GLY A 206 -7.61 -1.39 -26.26
C GLY A 206 -7.31 -1.64 -27.74
N LYS A 207 -8.35 -1.56 -28.59
CA LYS A 207 -8.30 -1.53 -30.08
C LYS A 207 -6.98 -0.99 -30.65
N LYS A 208 -6.27 -1.83 -31.43
CA LYS A 208 -5.17 -1.62 -32.45
C LYS A 208 -4.19 -0.41 -32.39
N GLY A 209 -4.42 0.66 -31.63
CA GLY A 209 -3.51 1.78 -31.40
C GLY A 209 -2.61 1.64 -30.17
N GLY A 210 -2.86 0.67 -29.28
CA GLY A 210 -2.12 0.49 -28.02
C GLY A 210 -0.65 0.06 -28.18
N ARG A 211 -0.22 -0.45 -29.35
CA ARG A 211 1.17 -0.88 -29.57
C ARG A 211 2.17 0.27 -29.44
N TYR A 212 1.84 1.48 -29.90
CA TYR A 212 2.74 2.63 -29.79
C TYR A 212 2.90 3.12 -28.34
N LEU A 213 1.83 3.02 -27.54
CA LEU A 213 1.82 3.51 -26.16
C LEU A 213 2.72 2.64 -25.26
N VAL A 214 2.74 1.31 -25.48
CA VAL A 214 3.70 0.41 -24.79
C VAL A 214 5.16 0.79 -25.08
N TRP A 215 5.49 1.08 -26.34
CA TRP A 215 6.85 1.48 -26.73
C TRP A 215 7.25 2.83 -26.13
N ILE A 216 6.32 3.80 -26.08
CA ILE A 216 6.58 5.10 -25.44
C ILE A 216 6.86 4.92 -23.94
N VAL A 217 6.06 4.12 -23.24
CA VAL A 217 6.26 3.86 -21.81
C VAL A 217 7.58 3.13 -21.55
N LEU A 218 7.92 2.12 -22.36
CA LEU A 218 9.21 1.43 -22.25
C LEU A 218 10.40 2.36 -22.51
N VAL A 219 10.31 3.24 -23.51
CA VAL A 219 11.36 4.23 -23.80
C VAL A 219 11.50 5.21 -22.64
N LEU A 220 10.40 5.68 -22.05
CA LEU A 220 10.44 6.55 -20.86
C LEU A 220 11.05 5.84 -19.64
N ILE A 221 10.75 4.56 -19.43
CA ILE A 221 11.39 3.75 -18.38
C ILE A 221 12.89 3.64 -18.62
N ILE A 222 13.32 3.35 -19.85
CA ILE A 222 14.75 3.25 -20.20
C ILE A 222 15.46 4.59 -20.01
N ILE A 223 14.87 5.70 -20.46
CA ILE A 223 15.41 7.04 -20.28
C ILE A 223 15.49 7.41 -18.80
N GLY A 224 14.44 7.14 -18.02
CA GLY A 224 14.41 7.39 -16.58
C GLY A 224 15.46 6.55 -15.84
N SER A 225 15.62 5.29 -16.22
CA SER A 225 16.64 4.39 -15.66
C SER A 225 18.04 4.87 -16.00
N ALA A 226 18.29 5.27 -17.26
CA ALA A 226 19.57 5.81 -17.70
C ALA A 226 19.89 7.14 -16.99
N TYR A 227 18.91 8.04 -16.86
CA TYR A 227 19.06 9.31 -16.13
C TYR A 227 19.42 9.07 -14.67
N PHE A 228 18.73 8.13 -14.01
CA PHE A 228 19.01 7.77 -12.62
C PHE A 228 20.39 7.12 -12.47
N TYR A 229 20.79 6.25 -13.39
CA TYR A 229 22.10 5.62 -13.39
C TYR A 229 23.23 6.63 -13.62
N LEU A 230 23.00 7.63 -14.49
CA LEU A 230 23.94 8.71 -14.78
C LEU A 230 24.03 9.75 -13.65
N ASN A 231 22.97 9.95 -12.87
CA ASN A 231 22.95 10.90 -11.74
C ASN A 231 23.31 10.28 -10.38
N GLN A 232 23.36 8.95 -10.24
CA GLN A 232 23.68 8.30 -8.96
C GLN A 232 25.16 8.37 -8.54
N SER A 233 26.07 8.87 -9.38
CA SER A 233 27.52 8.71 -9.18
C SER A 233 28.28 9.95 -8.71
N LYS A 234 27.64 11.08 -8.43
CA LYS A 234 28.36 12.27 -7.98
C LYS A 234 28.52 12.25 -6.47
N GLY A 235 29.67 11.78 -6.00
CA GLY A 235 30.15 12.09 -4.65
C GLY A 235 30.06 13.61 -4.40
N SER A 236 29.87 14.00 -3.15
CA SER A 236 29.86 15.42 -2.79
C SER A 236 31.27 15.86 -2.39
N ILE A 237 31.67 17.05 -2.84
CA ILE A 237 32.89 17.72 -2.42
C ILE A 237 32.51 19.06 -1.80
N SER A 238 32.96 19.28 -0.56
CA SER A 238 32.76 20.53 0.15
C SER A 238 34.12 21.08 0.56
N CYS A 239 34.51 22.21 -0.02
CA CYS A 239 35.80 22.84 0.25
C CYS A 239 35.64 24.00 1.25
N SER A 240 36.48 24.01 2.27
CA SER A 240 36.61 25.10 3.23
C SER A 240 37.99 25.74 3.13
N VAL A 241 38.00 27.05 2.98
CA VAL A 241 39.24 27.85 2.97
C VAL A 241 39.68 28.09 4.41
N SER A 242 40.99 28.09 4.67
CA SER A 242 41.52 28.32 6.01
C SER A 242 41.03 29.66 6.59
N PRO A 243 40.69 29.73 7.89
CA PRO A 243 40.10 30.93 8.50
C PRO A 243 40.90 32.22 8.29
N GLN A 244 42.23 32.13 8.14
CA GLN A 244 43.12 33.26 7.88
C GLN A 244 42.81 34.04 6.59
N PHE A 245 42.14 33.40 5.62
CA PHE A 245 41.74 34.04 4.36
C PHE A 245 40.30 34.57 4.39
N VAL A 246 39.55 34.33 5.47
CA VAL A 246 38.16 34.77 5.60
C VAL A 246 38.14 36.06 6.42
N LYS A 247 37.84 37.19 5.76
CA LYS A 247 37.55 38.44 6.47
C LYS A 247 36.05 38.58 6.65
N SER A 248 35.60 38.69 7.90
CA SER A 248 34.24 39.08 8.22
C SER A 248 34.08 40.59 8.01
N SER A 249 33.11 41.00 7.19
CA SER A 249 32.69 42.40 7.14
C SER A 249 32.10 42.85 8.48
N TRP A 250 32.14 44.16 8.76
CA TRP A 250 31.75 44.82 10.02
C TRP A 250 30.33 44.49 10.53
N PHE A 251 29.46 43.91 9.68
CA PHE A 251 28.10 43.51 10.07
C PHE A 251 27.82 42.00 9.93
N GLY A 252 28.84 41.16 9.70
CA GLY A 252 28.67 39.70 9.62
C GLY A 252 27.83 39.18 8.44
N LEU A 253 27.28 40.08 7.62
CA LEU A 253 26.36 39.76 6.53
C LEU A 253 27.06 39.20 5.29
N GLN A 254 28.34 39.46 5.11
CA GLN A 254 29.13 38.93 3.99
C GLN A 254 30.53 38.49 4.45
N LYS A 255 30.89 37.25 4.11
CA LYS A 255 32.25 36.71 4.24
C LYS A 255 32.98 36.97 2.92
N THR A 256 34.02 37.79 2.96
CA THR A 256 34.87 38.05 1.79
C THR A 256 36.18 37.26 1.93
N LEU A 257 36.54 36.51 0.90
CA LEU A 257 37.82 35.81 0.84
C LEU A 257 38.92 36.79 0.39
N THR A 258 40.00 36.87 1.17
CA THR A 258 41.21 37.63 0.83
C THR A 258 42.37 36.65 0.66
N PRO A 259 43.02 36.59 -0.51
CA PRO A 259 44.14 35.67 -0.72
C PRO A 259 45.35 36.07 0.13
N GLY A 260 46.16 35.08 0.50
CA GLY A 260 47.51 35.33 1.03
C GLY A 260 48.44 35.74 -0.10
N VAL A 261 49.45 36.56 0.19
CA VAL A 261 50.41 37.02 -0.81
C VAL A 261 51.81 36.56 -0.39
N ALA A 262 52.48 35.81 -1.27
CA ALA A 262 53.86 35.39 -1.10
C ALA A 262 54.67 35.81 -2.34
N GLY A 263 55.37 36.94 -2.24
CA GLY A 263 56.03 37.56 -3.40
C GLY A 263 55.00 38.07 -4.41
N ASN A 264 55.13 37.66 -5.68
CA ASN A 264 54.22 38.05 -6.76
C ASN A 264 53.05 37.07 -6.97
N VAL A 265 52.85 36.13 -6.04
CA VAL A 265 51.86 35.06 -6.17
C VAL A 265 50.83 35.18 -5.05
N SER A 266 49.56 35.14 -5.42
CA SER A 266 48.44 35.03 -4.49
C SER A 266 48.10 33.57 -4.27
N PHE A 267 47.70 33.18 -3.06
CA PHE A 267 47.34 31.80 -2.76
C PHE A 267 46.18 31.65 -1.78
N PHE A 268 45.47 30.54 -1.89
CA PHE A 268 44.50 30.05 -0.91
C PHE A 268 44.89 28.65 -0.46
N SER A 269 44.85 28.41 0.86
CA SER A 269 44.98 27.07 1.42
C SER A 269 43.75 26.69 2.23
N GLY A 270 43.42 25.41 2.26
CA GLY A 270 42.23 24.91 2.94
C GLY A 270 42.16 23.39 2.88
N SER A 271 40.97 22.86 3.12
CA SER A 271 40.69 21.44 3.03
C SER A 271 39.38 21.19 2.32
N CYS A 272 39.32 20.15 1.50
CA CYS A 272 38.07 19.66 0.92
C CYS A 272 37.67 18.35 1.59
N THR A 273 36.42 18.27 2.02
CA THR A 273 35.81 17.04 2.50
C THR A 273 35.11 16.36 1.34
N LEU A 274 35.57 15.17 0.99
CA LEU A 274 34.95 14.30 -0.01
C LEU A 274 34.08 13.27 0.72
N SER A 275 32.81 13.15 0.33
CA SER A 275 31.90 12.15 0.85
C SER A 275 31.19 11.44 -0.29
N SER A 276 31.17 10.10 -0.22
CA SER A 276 30.52 9.24 -1.19
C SER A 276 29.64 8.22 -0.46
N ASN A 277 28.52 7.85 -1.07
CA ASN A 277 27.66 6.77 -0.60
C ASN A 277 28.20 5.38 -0.97
N ARG A 278 29.30 5.31 -1.75
CA ARG A 278 29.97 4.09 -2.19
C ARG A 278 31.48 4.25 -2.09
N PHE A 279 32.17 3.12 -1.94
CA PHE A 279 33.63 3.10 -2.02
C PHE A 279 34.07 3.41 -3.45
N LEU A 280 34.89 4.45 -3.63
CA LEU A 280 35.46 4.86 -4.92
C LEU A 280 36.98 4.74 -4.86
N GLN A 281 37.59 4.20 -5.92
CA GLN A 281 39.05 4.15 -6.08
C GLN A 281 39.51 5.25 -7.03
N HIS A 282 40.68 5.82 -6.76
CA HIS A 282 41.33 6.82 -7.63
C HIS A 282 40.41 8.00 -7.99
N VAL A 283 39.90 8.69 -6.98
CA VAL A 283 39.04 9.87 -7.18
C VAL A 283 39.90 11.07 -7.55
N ILE A 284 39.62 11.65 -8.71
CA ILE A 284 40.21 12.92 -9.15
C ILE A 284 39.19 14.01 -8.90
N ALA A 285 39.52 14.91 -7.99
CA ALA A 285 38.75 16.13 -7.74
C ALA A 285 39.55 17.35 -8.18
N ASP A 286 38.85 18.39 -8.60
CA ASP A 286 39.42 19.63 -9.07
C ASP A 286 38.90 20.76 -8.22
N VAL A 287 39.81 21.44 -7.53
CA VAL A 287 39.50 22.60 -6.69
C VAL A 287 39.92 23.82 -7.46
N PHE A 288 39.00 24.76 -7.65
CA PHE A 288 39.27 25.93 -8.45
C PHE A 288 38.82 27.21 -7.76
N VAL A 289 39.49 28.30 -8.12
CA VAL A 289 39.19 29.65 -7.64
C VAL A 289 38.46 30.38 -8.75
N THR A 290 37.35 31.03 -8.42
CA THR A 290 36.66 31.94 -9.35
C THR A 290 36.74 33.39 -8.89
N SER A 291 36.71 34.31 -9.84
CA SER A 291 36.62 35.76 -9.64
C SER A 291 35.68 36.31 -10.72
N GLY A 292 34.61 37.00 -10.30
CA GLY A 292 33.54 37.43 -11.20
C GLY A 292 32.88 36.28 -11.98
N GLY A 293 32.79 35.09 -11.36
CA GLY A 293 32.25 33.87 -11.99
C GLY A 293 33.16 33.20 -13.03
N LYS A 294 34.39 33.70 -13.24
CA LYS A 294 35.38 33.08 -14.14
C LYS A 294 36.41 32.31 -13.34
N ARG A 295 36.69 31.07 -13.75
CA ARG A 295 37.76 30.23 -13.20
C ARG A 295 39.14 30.84 -13.52
N ILE A 296 39.90 31.21 -12.50
CA ILE A 296 41.22 31.86 -12.63
C ILE A 296 42.38 30.93 -12.31
N ALA A 297 42.14 29.90 -11.49
CA ALA A 297 43.15 28.91 -11.12
C ALA A 297 42.50 27.61 -10.69
N SER A 298 43.26 26.52 -10.73
CA SER A 298 42.79 25.20 -10.35
C SER A 298 43.88 24.28 -9.85
N TYR A 299 43.49 23.30 -9.04
CA TYR A 299 44.35 22.33 -8.40
C TYR A 299 43.67 20.96 -8.35
N ASN A 300 44.32 19.98 -8.97
CA ASN A 300 43.84 18.61 -9.00
C ASN A 300 44.22 17.88 -7.70
N LEU A 301 43.21 17.46 -6.94
CA LEU A 301 43.31 16.55 -5.83
C LEU A 301 43.24 15.11 -6.35
N ASN A 302 44.30 14.34 -6.09
CA ASN A 302 44.32 12.91 -6.35
C ASN A 302 44.14 12.15 -5.04
N VAL A 303 43.00 11.48 -4.89
CA VAL A 303 42.62 10.74 -3.67
C VAL A 303 42.60 9.26 -3.98
N SER A 304 43.44 8.48 -3.29
CA SER A 304 43.61 7.05 -3.55
C SER A 304 42.31 6.26 -3.35
N SER A 305 41.55 6.58 -2.31
CA SER A 305 40.21 6.01 -2.09
C SER A 305 39.33 6.94 -1.26
N VAL A 306 38.03 6.91 -1.56
CA VAL A 306 36.99 7.58 -0.76
C VAL A 306 36.03 6.51 -0.27
N SER A 307 35.96 6.32 1.04
CA SER A 307 35.02 5.38 1.67
C SER A 307 33.70 6.07 2.02
N THR A 308 32.78 5.35 2.66
CA THR A 308 31.54 5.92 3.21
C THR A 308 31.79 6.95 4.32
N SER A 309 32.98 6.95 4.92
CA SER A 309 33.39 7.97 5.87
C SER A 309 34.02 9.16 5.13
N PRO A 310 33.66 10.41 5.45
CA PRO A 310 34.21 11.59 4.80
C PRO A 310 35.73 11.66 4.92
N VAL A 311 36.42 11.93 3.81
CA VAL A 311 37.89 12.10 3.76
C VAL A 311 38.20 13.58 3.58
N SER A 312 39.05 14.13 4.46
CA SER A 312 39.50 15.52 4.36
C SER A 312 40.87 15.58 3.70
N VAL A 313 40.98 16.32 2.59
CA VAL A 313 42.22 16.45 1.82
C VAL A 313 42.62 17.92 1.75
N PRO A 314 43.86 18.29 2.14
CA PRO A 314 44.31 19.66 2.08
C PRO A 314 44.57 20.10 0.62
N PHE A 315 44.35 21.38 0.34
CA PHE A 315 44.69 22.00 -0.94
C PHE A 315 45.48 23.29 -0.75
N ASN A 316 46.28 23.64 -1.76
CA ASN A 316 46.98 24.91 -1.85
C ASN A 316 46.99 25.39 -3.31
N ILE A 317 46.20 26.42 -3.62
CA ILE A 317 46.05 26.96 -4.98
C ILE A 317 46.80 28.28 -5.06
N SER A 318 47.70 28.41 -6.03
CA SER A 318 48.44 29.63 -6.32
C SER A 318 47.99 30.23 -7.65
N PHE A 319 47.92 31.57 -7.70
CA PHE A 319 47.42 32.31 -8.87
C PHE A 319 47.96 33.75 -8.91
N THR A 320 47.91 34.36 -10.09
CA THR A 320 48.25 35.78 -10.27
C THR A 320 47.01 36.63 -9.94
N PRO A 321 47.11 37.65 -9.08
CA PRO A 321 45.96 38.44 -8.67
C PRO A 321 45.29 39.13 -9.87
N SER A 322 43.98 38.94 -9.99
CA SER A 322 43.10 39.72 -10.87
C SER A 322 42.47 40.84 -10.04
N PHE A 323 42.54 42.08 -10.52
CA PHE A 323 42.17 43.29 -9.78
C PHE A 323 40.67 43.54 -9.65
N ASN A 324 39.79 42.63 -10.08
CA ASN A 324 38.35 42.85 -10.06
C ASN A 324 37.61 41.71 -9.32
N GLU A 325 36.87 42.10 -8.28
CA GLU A 325 35.78 41.38 -7.61
C GLU A 325 36.13 40.13 -6.77
N GLY A 326 35.21 39.81 -5.84
CA GLY A 326 35.37 38.80 -4.80
C GLY A 326 35.69 37.40 -5.31
N TYR A 327 36.46 36.65 -4.51
CA TYR A 327 36.86 35.28 -4.82
C TYR A 327 35.87 34.26 -4.24
N SER A 328 35.60 33.18 -4.98
CA SER A 328 35.02 31.93 -4.46
C SER A 328 35.99 30.76 -4.65
N VAL A 329 35.93 29.77 -3.77
CA VAL A 329 36.65 28.50 -3.91
C VAL A 329 35.62 27.39 -3.97
N GLU A 330 35.64 26.64 -5.06
CA GLU A 330 34.67 25.57 -5.37
C GLU A 330 35.43 24.29 -5.73
N GLY A 331 34.74 23.16 -5.61
CA GLY A 331 35.30 21.85 -5.95
C GLY A 331 34.35 21.07 -6.84
N GLU A 332 34.90 20.31 -7.79
CA GLU A 332 34.17 19.39 -8.65
C GLU A 332 34.88 18.03 -8.70
N ILE A 333 34.13 16.93 -8.70
CA ILE A 333 34.71 15.59 -8.91
C ILE A 333 34.73 15.31 -10.41
N LEU A 334 35.92 15.13 -10.98
CA LEU A 334 36.12 14.90 -12.41
C LEU A 334 35.95 13.42 -12.80
N SER A 335 36.34 12.51 -11.92
CA SER A 335 36.22 11.06 -12.15
C SER A 335 36.33 10.29 -10.83
N GLY A 336 35.55 9.21 -10.69
CA GLY A 336 35.70 8.21 -9.63
C GLY A 336 35.54 6.82 -10.26
N GLY A 337 36.59 6.00 -10.13
CA GLY A 337 36.62 4.61 -10.61
C GLY A 337 36.05 3.63 -9.60
#